data_AF-A0AAJ0L8B4-F1
#
_entry.id   AF-A0AAJ0L8B4-F1
#
_cell.length_a   1.000
_cell.length_b   1.000
_cell.length_c   1.000
_cell.angle_alpha   90.00
_cell.angle_beta   90.00
_cell.angle_gamma   90.00
#
_symmetry.space_group_name_H-M   'P 1'
#
loop_
_entity.id
_entity.type
_entity.pdbx_description
1 polymer ?
#
loop_
_entity_poly.entity_id
_entity_poly.type
_entity_poly.pdbx_seq_one_letter_code
_entity_poly.pdbx_strand_id
1 'polypeptide(L)'
;MRKTSFDQIVDGIDRQLPYLHKERWTHRYVELLDAIRATTGEAQRGAKQAMRDHKETQFHPETSRASLIAQAKIGYDTSEKEAGSS
;
A
#
# COMPACT_ATOMS: atom_id res chain seq x y z
N MET A 1 -15.82 -5.80 23.02
CA MET A 1 -15.35 -5.09 21.82
C MET A 1 -16.29 -5.42 20.66
N ARG A 2 -16.88 -4.44 19.97
CA ARG A 2 -17.59 -4.74 18.71
C ARG A 2 -16.54 -5.06 17.66
N LYS A 3 -16.62 -6.22 17.01
CA LYS A 3 -15.83 -6.52 15.82
C LYS A 3 -16.25 -5.53 14.73
N THR A 4 -15.32 -4.72 14.25
CA THR A 4 -15.53 -3.86 13.07
C THR A 4 -15.71 -4.79 11.87
N SER A 5 -16.79 -4.62 11.10
CA SER A 5 -16.97 -5.43 9.90
C SER A 5 -15.93 -5.06 8.84
N PHE A 6 -15.62 -5.99 7.93
CA PHE A 6 -14.73 -5.68 6.82
C PHE A 6 -15.25 -4.52 5.96
N ASP A 7 -16.56 -4.42 5.76
CA ASP A 7 -17.18 -3.31 5.02
C ASP A 7 -16.92 -1.95 5.68
N GLN A 8 -16.95 -1.88 7.02
CA GLN A 8 -16.61 -0.65 7.74
C GLN A 8 -15.13 -0.27 7.57
N ILE A 9 -14.25 -1.25 7.40
CA ILE A 9 -12.83 -1.02 7.10
C ILE A 9 -12.68 -0.45 5.68
N VAL A 10 -13.38 -1.03 4.69
CA VAL A 10 -13.37 -0.54 3.31
C VAL A 10 -13.91 0.90 3.23
N ASP A 11 -15.01 1.21 3.92
CA ASP A 11 -15.55 2.57 4.00
C ASP A 11 -14.54 3.56 4.62
N GLY A 12 -13.81 3.12 5.65
CA GLY A 12 -12.73 3.90 6.25
C GLY A 12 -11.61 4.21 5.26
N ILE A 13 -11.19 3.20 4.49
CA ILE A 13 -10.18 3.34 3.43
C ILE A 13 -10.65 4.34 2.38
N ASP A 14 -11.90 4.23 1.91
CA ASP A 14 -12.42 5.12 0.87
C ASP A 14 -12.50 6.57 1.34
N ARG A 15 -12.92 6.81 2.60
CA ARG A 15 -12.96 8.16 3.19
C ARG A 15 -11.58 8.78 3.38
N GLN A 16 -10.57 7.96 3.66
CA GLN A 16 -9.20 8.40 3.93
C GLN A 16 -8.25 8.16 2.76
N LEU A 17 -8.77 7.80 1.59
CA LEU A 17 -7.95 7.34 0.45
C LEU A 17 -6.84 8.34 0.05
N PRO A 18 -7.06 9.67 0.01
CA PRO A 18 -5.99 10.62 -0.28
C PRO A 18 -4.86 10.59 0.76
N TYR A 19 -5.20 10.45 2.04
CA TYR A 19 -4.23 10.38 3.13
C TYR A 19 -3.43 9.08 3.08
N LEU A 20 -4.12 7.94 3.00
CA LEU A 20 -3.50 6.61 2.94
C LEU A 20 -2.65 6.44 1.68
N HIS A 21 -3.09 7.00 0.56
CA HIS A 21 -2.30 7.05 -0.67
C HIS A 21 -0.98 7.80 -0.45
N LYS A 22 -1.01 8.97 0.18
CA LYS A 22 0.20 9.76 0.44
C LYS A 22 1.22 8.96 1.26
N GLU A 23 0.79 8.32 2.34
CA GLU A 23 1.68 7.50 3.18
C GLU A 23 2.29 6.33 2.38
N ARG A 24 1.44 5.56 1.69
CA ARG A 24 1.87 4.43 0.86
C ARG A 24 2.82 4.87 -0.25
N TRP A 25 2.51 5.99 -0.91
CA TRP A 25 3.31 6.53 -2.00
C TRP A 25 4.69 6.97 -1.49
N THR A 26 4.76 7.64 -0.33
CA THR A 26 6.02 8.05 0.29
C THR A 26 6.88 6.86 0.69
N HIS A 27 6.31 5.81 1.30
CA HIS A 27 7.06 4.60 1.64
C HIS A 27 7.67 3.95 0.39
N ARG A 28 6.86 3.76 -0.66
CA ARG A 28 7.35 3.16 -1.91
C ARG A 28 8.40 4.02 -2.61
N TYR A 29 8.29 5.34 -2.51
CA TYR A 29 9.28 6.28 -3.05
C TYR A 29 10.65 6.09 -2.38
N VAL A 30 10.68 5.94 -1.05
CA VAL A 30 11.93 5.68 -0.30
C VAL A 30 12.53 4.34 -0.70
N GLU A 31 11.73 3.27 -0.76
CA GLU A 31 12.20 1.94 -1.20
C GLU A 31 12.85 1.98 -2.60
N LEU A 32 12.24 2.70 -3.54
CA LEU A 32 12.75 2.83 -4.90
C LEU A 32 14.03 3.67 -4.95
N LEU A 33 14.16 4.71 -4.12
CA LEU A 33 15.42 5.45 -3.99
C LEU A 33 16.55 4.56 -3.47
N ASP A 34 16.27 3.76 -2.44
CA ASP A 34 17.26 2.85 -1.88
C ASP A 34 17.64 1.76 -2.88
N ALA A 35 16.68 1.21 -3.64
CA ALA A 35 16.95 0.26 -4.71
C ALA A 35 17.84 0.86 -5.83
N ILE A 36 17.62 2.12 -6.22
CA ILE A 36 18.46 2.81 -7.21
C ILE A 36 19.89 2.99 -6.69
N ARG A 37 20.06 3.26 -5.39
CA ARG A 37 21.38 3.42 -4.75
C ARG A 37 22.11 2.10 -4.59
N ALA A 38 21.38 1.01 -4.30
CA ALA A 38 21.96 -0.31 -4.05
C ALA A 38 22.31 -1.10 -5.31
N THR A 39 21.84 -0.68 -6.49
CA THR A 39 22.00 -1.43 -7.75
C THR A 39 22.80 -0.66 -8.81
N THR A 40 23.36 -1.38 -9.77
CA THR A 40 24.11 -0.83 -10.92
C THR A 40 23.64 -1.46 -12.24
N GLY A 41 24.07 -0.90 -13.38
CA GLY A 41 23.82 -1.48 -14.70
C GLY A 41 22.33 -1.57 -15.07
N GLU A 42 21.93 -2.72 -15.63
CA GLU A 42 20.54 -3.06 -16.00
C GLU A 42 19.57 -2.91 -14.83
N ALA A 43 19.92 -3.42 -13.65
CA ALA A 43 19.07 -3.38 -12.47
C ALA A 43 18.79 -1.94 -12.02
N GLN A 44 19.80 -1.07 -12.07
CA GLN A 44 19.60 0.35 -11.77
C GLN A 44 18.73 1.05 -12.81
N ARG A 45 18.84 0.69 -14.10
CA ARG A 45 17.95 1.23 -15.14
C ARG A 45 16.49 0.83 -14.88
N GLY A 46 16.25 -0.43 -14.51
CA GLY A 46 14.93 -0.91 -14.11
C GLY A 46 14.37 -0.16 -12.91
N ALA A 47 15.16 0.02 -11.84
CA ALA A 47 14.74 0.76 -10.65
C ALA A 47 14.43 2.25 -10.96
N LYS A 48 15.22 2.89 -11.84
CA LYS A 48 14.95 4.25 -12.33
C LYS A 48 13.67 4.34 -13.16
N GLN A 49 13.35 3.31 -13.96
CA GLN A 49 12.07 3.26 -14.68
C GLN A 49 10.91 3.12 -13.70
N ALA A 50 10.98 2.18 -12.76
CA ALA A 50 9.95 2.01 -11.73
C ALA A 50 9.72 3.29 -10.90
N MET A 51 10.77 4.08 -10.63
CA MET A 51 10.66 5.40 -10.00
C MET A 51 9.92 6.42 -10.88
N ARG A 52 10.11 6.41 -12.20
CA ARG A 52 9.36 7.27 -13.12
C ARG A 52 7.87 6.91 -13.10
N ASP A 53 7.56 5.63 -13.27
CA ASP A 53 6.18 5.13 -13.26
C ASP A 53 5.51 5.43 -11.91
N HIS A 54 6.23 5.28 -10.80
CA HIS A 54 5.70 5.60 -9.47
C HIS A 54 5.35 7.09 -9.32
N LYS A 55 6.16 7.99 -9.91
CA LYS A 55 5.88 9.44 -9.88
C LYS A 55 4.62 9.83 -10.64
N GLU A 56 4.27 9.11 -11.70
CA GLU A 56 3.03 9.36 -12.45
C GLU A 56 1.79 9.15 -11.58
N THR A 57 1.87 8.33 -10.53
CA THR A 57 0.74 8.04 -9.65
C THR A 57 0.60 8.98 -8.45
N GLN A 58 1.49 9.97 -8.28
CA GLN A 58 1.61 10.78 -7.06
C GLN A 58 0.32 11.49 -6.62
N PHE A 59 -0.51 11.90 -7.59
CA PHE A 59 -1.77 12.61 -7.35
C PHE A 59 -2.99 11.78 -7.74
N HIS A 60 -2.82 10.46 -7.84
CA HIS A 60 -3.82 9.50 -8.29
C HIS A 60 -4.14 8.50 -7.18
N PRO A 61 -4.86 8.94 -6.12
CA PRO A 61 -5.16 8.10 -4.96
C PRO A 61 -5.94 6.82 -5.29
N GLU A 62 -6.73 6.83 -6.37
CA GLU A 62 -7.44 5.67 -6.91
C GLU A 62 -6.52 4.47 -7.20
N THR A 63 -5.26 4.73 -7.56
CA THR A 63 -4.27 3.68 -7.85
C THR A 63 -3.91 2.84 -6.63
N SER A 64 -4.12 3.37 -5.43
CA SER A 64 -3.77 2.71 -4.17
C SER A 64 -4.93 1.93 -3.55
N ARG A 65 -6.18 2.19 -3.97
CA ARG A 65 -7.39 1.63 -3.34
C ARG A 65 -7.36 0.10 -3.28
N ALA A 66 -7.13 -0.57 -4.42
CA ALA A 66 -7.13 -2.03 -4.49
C ALA A 66 -6.05 -2.66 -3.60
N SER A 67 -4.85 -2.04 -3.58
CA SER A 67 -3.75 -2.51 -2.71
C SER A 67 -4.10 -2.35 -1.22
N LEU A 68 -4.70 -1.22 -0.83
CA LEU A 68 -5.08 -0.95 0.56
C LEU A 68 -6.16 -1.93 1.05
N ILE A 69 -7.17 -2.21 0.22
CA ILE A 69 -8.21 -3.20 0.53
C ILE A 69 -7.62 -4.61 0.67
N ALA A 70 -6.71 -5.01 -0.22
CA ALA A 70 -6.04 -6.30 -0.14
C ALA A 70 -5.20 -6.43 1.15
N GLN A 71 -4.46 -5.39 1.54
CA GLN A 71 -3.70 -5.37 2.79
C GLN A 71 -4.62 -5.46 4.02
N ALA A 72 -5.70 -4.68 4.03
CA ALA A 72 -6.69 -4.73 5.10
C ALA A 72 -7.35 -6.12 5.23
N LYS A 73 -7.61 -6.79 4.10
CA LYS A 73 -8.20 -8.14 4.07
C LYS A 73 -7.29 -9.17 4.75
N ILE A 74 -5.98 -9.11 4.48
CA ILE A 74 -4.98 -9.98 5.13
C ILE A 74 -4.98 -9.79 6.65
N GLY A 75 -5.01 -8.53 7.11
CA GLY A 75 -5.07 -8.21 8.54
C GLY A 75 -6.36 -8.67 9.21
N TYR A 76 -7.49 -8.48 8.54
CA TYR A 76 -8.80 -8.94 9.00
C TYR A 76 -8.88 -10.46 9.14
N ASP A 77 -8.44 -11.19 8.11
CA ASP A 77 -8.50 -12.67 8.10
C ASP A 77 -7.56 -13.28 9.15
N THR A 78 -6.41 -12.66 9.41
CA THR A 78 -5.49 -13.07 10.50
C THR A 78 -6.15 -12.88 11.87
N SER A 79 -6.80 -11.74 12.08
CA SER A 79 -7.47 -11.41 13.35
C SER A 79 -8.66 -12.34 13.64
N GLU A 80 -9.42 -12.73 12.62
CA GLU A 80 -10.53 -13.67 12.77
C GLU A 80 -10.05 -15.08 13.14
N LYS A 81 -8.93 -15.54 12.59
CA LYS A 81 -8.33 -16.84 12.93
C LYS A 81 -7.86 -16.91 14.38
N GLU A 82 -7.24 -15.83 14.87
CA GLU A 82 -6.77 -15.75 16.26
C GLU A 82 -7.93 -15.72 17.25
N ALA A 83 -9.02 -15.00 16.93
CA ALA A 83 -10.21 -14.93 17.77
C ALA A 83 -11.04 -16.22 17.81
N GLY A 84 -10.94 -17.08 16.79
CA GLY A 84 -11.64 -18.37 16.70
C GLY A 84 -10.89 -19.58 17.27
N SER A 85 -9.65 -19.40 17.74
CA SER A 85 -8.81 -20.49 18.27
C SER A 85 -8.79 -20.57 19.80
N SER A 86 -9.79 -20.00 20.49
CA SER A 86 -9.94 -20.02 21.96
C SER A 86 -10.94 -21.06 22.44
#